data_AF-A0A5C1Y789-F1
#
_entry.id   AF-A0A5C1Y789-F1
#
_cell.length_a   1.000
_cell.length_b   1.000
_cell.length_c   1.000
_cell.angle_alpha   90.00
_cell.angle_beta   90.00
_cell.angle_gamma   90.00
#
_symmetry.space_group_name_H-M   'P 1'
#
loop_
_entity.id
_entity.type
_entity.pdbx_description
1 polymer ?
#
loop_
_entity_poly.entity_id
_entity_poly.type
_entity_poly.pdbx_seq_one_letter_code
_entity_poly.pdbx_strand_id
1 'polypeptide(L)'
;MSKVSTLGVGAPPRRRSIQALAAIGIASVLALAPAVPASAAVTSNQTGTNNGYFYSFWTDSSGTVSMELGSGGNYSTQWSNTGNFVAGKGWSTGARRAVTYSGTFNPSGNAYLTLYGWTTSPLIEYYIVDNWGTYRPTGTFKGTVTSDGGTYDIYETTRTNQPSIQGTATFKQFWSVRQSKRTGGTITTGNHFDAWASKGMNLGNHDYQILATEGYQSSGSSNITIGGSTSGGGSTGGGSTGGGSTGGGSTGGGNTGGGSGTVPPSSGCTVSVTKGDEWSDRFNVNFAVSGSSNWTVNIGLNGSQSVQNSWNTTLSGSGNTRTAKPSGAGNNFGITVLKNGSSTLPTASCTASGGTSGGGNTGGGNTGGGGNTGGGTGSCSVSVTKADEWGDRFNVNFAVSGSSNWTVTITLNGSQSVQNSWNATISGSGITRTAKPNGAGNNFGLTLYKNGNSNAPSATCRVG
;
A
#
# COMPACT_ATOMS: atom_id res chain seq x y z
N MET A 1 42.95 -56.94 -60.08
CA MET A 1 43.56 -56.21 -58.94
C MET A 1 42.93 -56.73 -57.65
N SER A 2 43.72 -56.97 -56.61
CA SER A 2 43.38 -57.69 -55.36
C SER A 2 42.24 -57.02 -54.55
N LYS A 3 41.46 -57.70 -53.67
CA LYS A 3 41.65 -59.00 -53.00
C LYS A 3 40.30 -59.58 -52.45
N VAL A 4 40.01 -60.86 -52.72
CA VAL A 4 39.46 -61.93 -51.80
C VAL A 4 38.29 -61.55 -50.84
N SER A 5 37.05 -62.06 -51.00
CA SER A 5 36.45 -63.35 -50.51
C SER A 5 36.48 -63.54 -48.97
N THR A 6 35.49 -64.11 -48.24
CA THR A 6 34.68 -65.34 -48.45
C THR A 6 33.44 -65.38 -47.50
N LEU A 7 32.51 -66.34 -47.73
CA LEU A 7 31.38 -66.78 -46.87
C LEU A 7 31.82 -67.32 -45.48
N GLY A 8 31.00 -67.65 -44.46
CA GLY A 8 29.53 -67.64 -44.22
C GLY A 8 29.10 -68.69 -43.15
N VAL A 9 27.81 -68.68 -42.73
CA VAL A 9 27.07 -69.77 -42.00
C VAL A 9 27.36 -70.05 -40.50
N GLY A 10 26.31 -70.21 -39.68
CA GLY A 10 26.33 -71.03 -38.44
C GLY A 10 25.55 -70.51 -37.21
N ALA A 11 24.62 -71.31 -36.66
CA ALA A 11 23.89 -71.08 -35.39
C ALA A 11 23.95 -72.36 -34.51
N PRO A 12 23.31 -72.51 -33.33
CA PRO A 12 22.75 -71.55 -32.34
C PRO A 12 23.53 -71.69 -30.99
N PRO A 13 22.98 -72.06 -29.80
CA PRO A 13 21.84 -71.55 -28.99
C PRO A 13 22.21 -71.15 -27.52
N ARG A 14 21.31 -70.45 -26.78
CA ARG A 14 20.92 -70.77 -25.37
C ARG A 14 19.76 -69.89 -24.84
N ARG A 15 19.20 -70.27 -23.68
CA ARG A 15 17.80 -70.00 -23.23
C ARG A 15 17.70 -69.09 -21.99
N ARG A 16 16.59 -68.31 -21.94
CA ARG A 16 15.88 -67.75 -20.75
C ARG A 16 16.69 -66.70 -19.94
N SER A 17 16.10 -65.68 -19.31
CA SER A 17 14.78 -65.53 -18.65
C SER A 17 14.06 -64.22 -19.02
N ILE A 18 12.76 -64.25 -19.38
CA ILE A 18 11.60 -63.98 -18.48
C ILE A 18 11.72 -62.66 -17.71
N GLN A 19 10.99 -61.62 -18.13
CA GLN A 19 9.72 -61.19 -17.51
C GLN A 19 8.96 -60.27 -18.48
N ALA A 20 7.62 -60.32 -18.45
CA ALA A 20 6.73 -59.46 -19.22
C ALA A 20 5.87 -58.64 -18.26
N LEU A 21 5.48 -57.43 -18.66
CA LEU A 21 4.17 -56.84 -18.34
C LEU A 21 3.98 -55.53 -19.13
N ALA A 22 2.78 -55.38 -19.70
CA ALA A 22 2.35 -54.18 -20.41
C ALA A 22 1.54 -53.27 -19.47
N ALA A 23 1.55 -51.96 -19.72
CA ALA A 23 0.64 -51.02 -19.06
C ALA A 23 0.28 -49.83 -19.97
N ILE A 24 -0.93 -49.91 -20.53
CA ILE A 24 -1.94 -48.83 -20.63
C ILE A 24 -1.43 -47.43 -21.01
N GLY A 25 -1.69 -47.04 -22.26
CA GLY A 25 -1.60 -45.63 -22.68
C GLY A 25 -2.81 -44.81 -22.20
N ILE A 26 -2.54 -43.68 -21.55
CA ILE A 26 -3.54 -42.66 -21.23
C ILE A 26 -3.28 -41.44 -22.12
N ALA A 27 -4.23 -41.12 -22.99
CA ALA A 27 -4.18 -39.94 -23.84
C ALA A 27 -4.58 -38.70 -23.03
N SER A 28 -3.60 -38.00 -22.47
CA SER A 28 -3.80 -36.73 -21.76
C SER A 28 -4.18 -35.62 -22.74
N VAL A 29 -5.46 -35.25 -22.80
CA VAL A 29 -5.90 -34.05 -23.52
C VAL A 29 -5.36 -32.82 -22.80
N LEU A 30 -4.30 -32.23 -23.36
CA LEU A 30 -3.73 -30.99 -22.87
C LEU A 30 -4.68 -29.84 -23.24
N ALA A 31 -5.54 -29.44 -22.32
CA ALA A 31 -6.36 -28.24 -22.49
C ALA A 31 -5.46 -26.99 -22.42
N LEU A 32 -5.02 -26.49 -23.59
CA LEU A 32 -4.41 -25.18 -23.68
C LEU A 32 -5.45 -24.13 -23.29
N ALA A 33 -5.31 -23.56 -22.09
CA ALA A 33 -5.95 -22.29 -21.79
C ALA A 33 -5.43 -21.24 -22.79
N PRO A 34 -6.29 -20.44 -23.43
CA PRO A 34 -5.84 -19.43 -24.37
C PRO A 34 -4.97 -18.41 -23.63
N ALA A 35 -3.71 -18.27 -24.07
CA ALA A 35 -2.86 -17.20 -23.59
C ALA A 35 -3.48 -15.87 -24.02
N VAL A 36 -3.92 -15.06 -23.06
CA VAL A 36 -4.26 -13.66 -23.33
C VAL A 36 -3.00 -12.99 -23.89
N PRO A 37 -3.07 -12.31 -25.05
CA PRO A 37 -1.90 -11.67 -25.62
C PRO A 37 -1.38 -10.61 -24.65
N ALA A 38 -0.09 -10.68 -24.32
CA ALA A 38 0.58 -9.60 -23.62
C ALA A 38 0.46 -8.33 -24.48
N SER A 39 0.14 -7.19 -23.84
CA SER A 39 0.20 -5.90 -24.52
C SER A 39 1.62 -5.71 -25.07
N ALA A 40 1.74 -5.20 -26.29
CA ALA A 40 3.04 -4.80 -26.81
C ALA A 40 3.66 -3.71 -25.94
N ALA A 41 4.98 -3.73 -25.83
CA ALA A 41 5.77 -2.75 -25.10
C ALA A 41 5.56 -1.33 -25.63
N VAL A 42 5.47 -0.35 -24.73
CA VAL A 42 5.56 1.07 -25.08
C VAL A 42 7.02 1.44 -25.30
N THR A 43 7.36 1.89 -26.50
CA THR A 43 8.75 2.22 -26.92
C THR A 43 8.88 3.59 -27.58
N SER A 44 7.79 4.36 -27.61
CA SER A 44 7.70 5.70 -28.23
C SER A 44 6.79 6.61 -27.42
N ASN A 45 7.06 7.91 -27.48
CA ASN A 45 6.42 8.94 -26.64
C ASN A 45 4.90 8.93 -26.78
N GLN A 46 4.20 8.63 -25.68
CA GLN A 46 2.74 8.59 -25.62
C GLN A 46 2.23 8.64 -24.18
N THR A 47 0.96 8.99 -24.04
CA THR A 47 0.20 8.85 -22.80
C THR A 47 -1.08 8.05 -23.09
N GLY A 48 -1.71 7.52 -22.04
CA GLY A 48 -2.98 6.83 -22.20
C GLY A 48 -3.49 6.24 -20.90
N THR A 49 -4.40 5.27 -21.02
CA THR A 49 -4.93 4.51 -19.88
C THR A 49 -4.74 3.02 -20.07
N ASN A 50 -4.39 2.32 -19.00
CA ASN A 50 -4.22 0.87 -18.99
C ASN A 50 -4.69 0.32 -17.63
N ASN A 51 -5.59 -0.66 -17.65
CA ASN A 51 -6.13 -1.32 -16.46
C ASN A 51 -6.64 -0.36 -15.36
N GLY A 52 -7.26 0.75 -15.77
CA GLY A 52 -7.82 1.77 -14.87
C GLY A 52 -6.84 2.85 -14.37
N TYR A 53 -5.57 2.81 -14.79
CA TYR A 53 -4.56 3.82 -14.45
C TYR A 53 -4.17 4.63 -15.68
N PHE A 54 -3.91 5.92 -15.49
CA PHE A 54 -3.19 6.71 -16.48
C PHE A 54 -1.74 6.22 -16.57
N TYR A 55 -1.12 6.35 -17.74
CA TYR A 55 0.33 6.20 -17.89
C TYR A 55 0.89 7.30 -18.79
N SER A 56 2.16 7.63 -18.55
CA SER A 56 2.97 8.48 -19.42
C SER A 56 4.29 7.77 -19.71
N PHE A 57 4.74 7.88 -20.96
CA PHE A 57 6.06 7.47 -21.40
C PHE A 57 6.62 8.60 -22.27
N TRP A 58 7.76 9.15 -21.85
CA TRP A 58 8.50 10.16 -22.59
C TRP A 58 9.99 9.83 -22.60
N THR A 59 10.64 9.99 -23.74
CA THR A 59 12.09 9.94 -23.91
C THR A 59 12.54 10.88 -25.04
N ASP A 60 13.80 11.33 -24.97
CA ASP A 60 14.50 11.95 -26.10
C ASP A 60 15.26 10.93 -26.98
N SER A 61 15.29 9.66 -26.57
CA SER A 61 16.13 8.59 -27.11
C SER A 61 15.31 7.36 -27.46
N SER A 62 14.39 7.49 -28.42
CA SER A 62 13.54 6.37 -28.86
C SER A 62 14.35 5.12 -29.22
N GLY A 63 13.91 3.96 -28.74
CA GLY A 63 14.59 2.67 -28.96
C GLY A 63 15.64 2.27 -27.90
N THR A 64 16.04 3.17 -26.99
CA THR A 64 16.95 2.83 -25.86
C THR A 64 16.22 2.44 -24.58
N VAL A 65 14.89 2.57 -24.55
CA VAL A 65 14.03 2.28 -23.39
C VAL A 65 12.67 1.71 -23.83
N SER A 66 12.14 0.77 -23.04
CA SER A 66 10.77 0.26 -23.15
C SER A 66 10.05 0.30 -21.81
N MET A 67 8.71 0.33 -21.87
CA MET A 67 7.81 0.23 -20.73
C MET A 67 6.73 -0.82 -20.99
N GLU A 68 6.64 -1.83 -20.13
CA GLU A 68 5.56 -2.83 -20.17
C GLU A 68 4.41 -2.41 -19.26
N LEU A 69 3.18 -2.52 -19.76
CA LEU A 69 1.97 -2.13 -19.03
C LEU A 69 1.30 -3.36 -18.40
N GLY A 70 1.76 -3.72 -17.20
CA GLY A 70 1.22 -4.82 -16.40
C GLY A 70 -0.19 -4.58 -15.85
N SER A 71 -0.70 -5.54 -15.08
CA SER A 71 -2.05 -5.49 -14.52
C SER A 71 -2.23 -4.39 -13.47
N GLY A 72 -3.41 -3.76 -13.46
CA GLY A 72 -3.71 -2.64 -12.56
C GLY A 72 -2.67 -1.51 -12.63
N GLY A 73 -2.17 -1.10 -11.46
CA GLY A 73 -1.14 -0.07 -11.33
C GLY A 73 0.30 -0.54 -11.59
N ASN A 74 0.51 -1.76 -12.08
CA ASN A 74 1.85 -2.29 -12.39
C ASN A 74 2.39 -1.79 -13.74
N TYR A 75 3.66 -1.42 -13.77
CA TYR A 75 4.45 -1.28 -14.98
C TYR A 75 5.90 -1.75 -14.73
N SER A 76 6.61 -2.14 -15.77
CA SER A 76 8.07 -2.30 -15.72
C SER A 76 8.75 -1.44 -16.78
N THR A 77 10.01 -1.11 -16.56
CA THR A 77 10.86 -0.46 -17.57
C THR A 77 12.16 -1.22 -17.73
N GLN A 78 12.68 -1.22 -18.94
CA GLN A 78 14.02 -1.71 -19.27
C GLN A 78 14.68 -0.65 -20.15
N TRP A 79 15.88 -0.20 -19.78
CA TRP A 79 16.63 0.78 -20.57
C TRP A 79 18.10 0.42 -20.66
N SER A 80 18.75 0.86 -21.75
CA SER A 80 20.16 0.61 -22.02
C SER A 80 20.77 1.76 -22.79
N ASN A 81 21.81 2.38 -22.23
CA ASN A 81 22.54 3.51 -22.82
C ASN A 81 21.62 4.64 -23.32
N THR A 82 20.61 4.97 -22.52
CA THR A 82 19.56 5.95 -22.86
C THR A 82 20.08 7.38 -22.70
N GLY A 83 19.48 8.34 -23.43
CA GLY A 83 19.60 9.78 -23.13
C GLY A 83 18.81 10.13 -21.88
N ASN A 84 17.63 10.74 -22.01
CA ASN A 84 16.69 10.93 -20.91
C ASN A 84 15.36 10.19 -21.17
N PHE A 85 14.74 9.67 -20.11
CA PHE A 85 13.34 9.22 -20.14
C PHE A 85 12.66 9.39 -18.78
N VAL A 86 11.34 9.58 -18.81
CA VAL A 86 10.46 9.50 -17.64
C VAL A 86 9.25 8.65 -18.02
N ALA A 87 9.02 7.56 -17.28
CA ALA A 87 7.95 6.61 -17.56
C ALA A 87 7.28 6.11 -16.27
N GLY A 88 5.95 6.01 -16.27
CA GLY A 88 5.21 5.49 -15.11
C GLY A 88 3.69 5.53 -15.22
N LYS A 89 3.03 4.94 -14.22
CA LYS A 89 1.56 4.90 -14.08
C LYS A 89 1.06 5.85 -12.98
N GLY A 90 -0.24 6.14 -12.96
CA GLY A 90 -0.88 6.94 -11.93
C GLY A 90 -2.23 7.51 -12.40
N TRP A 91 -2.38 8.82 -12.36
CA TRP A 91 -3.62 9.56 -12.62
C TRP A 91 -3.39 10.71 -13.61
N SER A 92 -4.33 10.91 -14.52
CA SER A 92 -4.33 12.02 -15.48
C SER A 92 -4.55 13.39 -14.83
N THR A 93 -4.94 13.41 -13.55
CA THR A 93 -5.04 14.64 -12.74
C THR A 93 -4.44 14.36 -11.37
N GLY A 94 -3.50 15.21 -10.94
CA GLY A 94 -2.87 15.20 -9.63
C GLY A 94 -3.85 15.55 -8.50
N ALA A 95 -3.55 15.08 -7.31
CA ALA A 95 -4.26 15.46 -6.09
C ALA A 95 -3.36 15.22 -4.87
N ARG A 96 -3.87 15.63 -3.70
CA ARG A 96 -3.27 15.42 -2.37
C ARG A 96 -3.49 14.00 -1.84
N ARG A 97 -3.36 13.00 -2.71
CA ARG A 97 -3.63 11.58 -2.43
C ARG A 97 -2.46 10.90 -1.72
N ALA A 98 -2.74 9.92 -0.87
CA ALA A 98 -1.71 8.99 -0.42
C ALA A 98 -1.47 7.94 -1.51
N VAL A 99 -0.21 7.75 -1.92
CA VAL A 99 0.18 6.79 -2.96
C VAL A 99 0.99 5.69 -2.30
N THR A 100 0.41 4.49 -2.20
CA THR A 100 1.14 3.30 -1.77
C THR A 100 1.74 2.61 -2.98
N TYR A 101 2.98 2.13 -2.88
CA TYR A 101 3.64 1.42 -3.97
C TYR A 101 4.60 0.35 -3.46
N SER A 102 4.97 -0.57 -4.36
CA SER A 102 5.99 -1.59 -4.15
C SER A 102 6.70 -1.91 -5.46
N GLY A 103 7.80 -2.65 -5.42
CA GLY A 103 8.50 -3.06 -6.63
C GLY A 103 10.00 -3.22 -6.49
N THR A 104 10.69 -3.26 -7.63
CA THR A 104 12.15 -3.28 -7.77
C THR A 104 12.61 -2.10 -8.63
N PHE A 105 13.82 -1.61 -8.34
CA PHE A 105 14.44 -0.50 -9.06
C PHE A 105 15.96 -0.73 -9.05
N ASN A 106 16.48 -1.11 -10.21
CA ASN A 106 17.84 -1.62 -10.41
C ASN A 106 18.59 -0.77 -11.46
N PRO A 107 18.92 0.50 -11.15
CA PRO A 107 19.64 1.37 -12.07
C PRO A 107 21.15 1.06 -12.11
N SER A 108 21.73 1.22 -13.30
CA SER A 108 23.17 1.25 -13.57
C SER A 108 23.52 2.61 -14.18
N GLY A 109 23.84 3.58 -13.31
CA GLY A 109 24.05 4.99 -13.67
C GLY A 109 23.05 5.91 -12.96
N ASN A 110 22.77 7.09 -13.56
CA ASN A 110 21.83 8.05 -12.99
C ASN A 110 20.37 7.71 -13.36
N ALA A 111 19.50 7.70 -12.35
CA ALA A 111 18.09 7.35 -12.45
C ALA A 111 17.37 7.68 -11.14
N TYR A 112 16.06 7.90 -11.17
CA TYR A 112 15.23 8.13 -9.98
C TYR A 112 14.01 7.21 -9.93
N LEU A 113 13.59 6.88 -8.72
CA LEU A 113 12.26 6.33 -8.42
C LEU A 113 11.52 7.36 -7.58
N THR A 114 10.47 7.94 -8.15
CA THR A 114 9.90 9.20 -7.68
C THR A 114 8.41 9.29 -7.97
N LEU A 115 7.64 9.87 -7.06
CA LEU A 115 6.34 10.41 -7.47
C LEU A 115 6.60 11.72 -8.22
N TYR A 116 6.05 11.80 -9.42
CA TYR A 116 6.29 12.83 -10.41
C TYR A 116 4.97 13.42 -10.88
N GLY A 117 4.97 14.68 -11.30
CA GLY A 117 3.81 15.28 -11.94
C GLY A 117 3.98 16.76 -12.23
N TRP A 118 2.92 17.33 -12.79
CA TRP A 118 2.92 18.72 -13.23
C TRP A 118 1.75 19.51 -12.64
N THR A 119 1.94 20.82 -12.57
CA THR A 119 0.85 21.79 -12.47
C THR A 119 0.95 22.84 -13.56
N THR A 120 -0.18 23.50 -13.83
CA THR A 120 -0.27 24.69 -14.70
C THR A 120 -0.79 25.88 -13.90
N SER A 121 -0.41 27.10 -14.29
CA SER A 121 -0.79 28.34 -13.60
C SER A 121 -0.51 28.33 -12.07
N PRO A 122 0.75 28.25 -11.61
CA PRO A 122 1.99 28.25 -12.39
C PRO A 122 2.37 26.89 -13.01
N LEU A 123 3.16 26.94 -14.09
CA LEU A 123 3.81 25.78 -14.68
C LEU A 123 4.92 25.29 -13.74
N ILE A 124 4.70 24.15 -13.09
CA ILE A 124 5.64 23.52 -12.15
C ILE A 124 5.76 22.05 -12.51
N GLU A 125 7.00 21.55 -12.52
CA GLU A 125 7.30 20.12 -12.50
C GLU A 125 7.66 19.74 -11.07
N TYR A 126 7.14 18.64 -10.52
CA TYR A 126 7.44 18.28 -9.12
C TYR A 126 7.81 16.82 -8.92
N TYR A 127 8.65 16.60 -7.90
CA TYR A 127 9.29 15.34 -7.59
C TYR A 127 9.24 15.05 -6.08
N ILE A 128 8.83 13.83 -5.71
CA ILE A 128 9.03 13.25 -4.38
C ILE A 128 9.85 11.98 -4.58
N VAL A 129 11.17 12.09 -4.40
CA VAL A 129 12.16 11.08 -4.75
C VAL A 129 12.44 10.17 -3.56
N ASP A 130 12.06 8.90 -3.70
CA ASP A 130 12.25 7.87 -2.67
C ASP A 130 13.57 7.08 -2.88
N ASN A 131 13.98 6.88 -4.14
CA ASN A 131 15.24 6.22 -4.50
C ASN A 131 15.93 6.89 -5.70
N TRP A 132 17.23 6.64 -5.83
CA TRP A 132 18.07 7.13 -6.93
C TRP A 132 19.19 6.16 -7.26
N GLY A 133 19.82 6.32 -8.43
CA GLY A 133 20.99 5.57 -8.88
C GLY A 133 22.29 6.10 -8.28
N THR A 134 23.26 6.44 -9.14
CA THR A 134 24.58 6.95 -8.74
C THR A 134 24.57 8.39 -8.19
N TYR A 135 23.60 9.21 -8.60
CA TYR A 135 23.50 10.62 -8.22
C TYR A 135 22.21 10.89 -7.42
N ARG A 136 22.33 11.62 -6.31
CA ARG A 136 21.18 12.12 -5.52
C ARG A 136 20.83 13.51 -6.03
N PRO A 137 19.58 13.79 -6.46
CA PRO A 137 19.22 15.11 -6.96
C PRO A 137 19.27 16.17 -5.84
N THR A 138 19.72 17.37 -6.19
CA THR A 138 19.81 18.54 -5.30
C THR A 138 19.44 19.82 -6.05
N GLY A 139 19.34 20.93 -5.32
CA GLY A 139 19.06 22.27 -5.87
C GLY A 139 19.23 23.34 -4.80
N THR A 140 18.54 24.47 -4.94
CA THR A 140 18.49 25.49 -3.86
C THR A 140 17.70 24.92 -2.69
N PHE A 141 18.38 24.65 -1.57
CA PHE A 141 17.77 24.06 -0.37
C PHE A 141 16.78 25.01 0.32
N LYS A 142 15.65 24.48 0.77
CA LYS A 142 14.52 25.22 1.36
C LYS A 142 14.12 24.73 2.75
N GLY A 143 14.80 23.71 3.28
CA GLY A 143 14.48 23.04 4.54
C GLY A 143 14.12 21.57 4.33
N THR A 144 13.45 20.95 5.30
CA THR A 144 13.09 19.53 5.27
C THR A 144 11.61 19.31 5.54
N VAL A 145 11.11 18.12 5.22
CA VAL A 145 9.82 17.58 5.67
C VAL A 145 10.01 16.14 6.14
N THR A 146 9.36 15.77 7.25
CA THR A 146 9.29 14.38 7.71
C THR A 146 7.91 13.82 7.37
N SER A 147 7.89 12.76 6.55
CA SER A 147 6.66 12.07 6.13
C SER A 147 6.93 10.58 5.96
N ASP A 148 5.90 9.74 6.18
CA ASP A 148 5.94 8.31 5.83
C ASP A 148 7.16 7.53 6.37
N GLY A 149 7.64 7.90 7.57
CA GLY A 149 8.82 7.29 8.21
C GLY A 149 10.18 7.70 7.60
N GLY A 150 10.26 8.82 6.89
CA GLY A 150 11.51 9.37 6.37
C GLY A 150 11.58 10.90 6.41
N THR A 151 12.80 11.42 6.47
CA THR A 151 13.08 12.84 6.25
C THR A 151 13.43 13.07 4.79
N TYR A 152 12.89 14.13 4.20
CA TYR A 152 13.16 14.57 2.84
C TYR A 152 13.73 15.99 2.87
N ASP A 153 14.80 16.21 2.12
CA ASP A 153 15.31 17.56 1.86
C ASP A 153 14.47 18.21 0.76
N ILE A 154 14.11 19.48 0.96
CA ILE A 154 13.31 20.25 0.01
C ILE A 154 14.25 21.11 -0.83
N TYR A 155 14.12 21.03 -2.16
CA TYR A 155 14.88 21.87 -3.09
C TYR A 155 13.95 22.55 -4.10
N GLU A 156 14.40 23.70 -4.60
CA GLU A 156 13.85 24.37 -5.78
C GLU A 156 14.93 24.51 -6.85
N THR A 157 14.57 24.26 -8.11
CA THR A 157 15.42 24.52 -9.28
C THR A 157 14.62 25.29 -10.34
N THR A 158 15.30 25.81 -11.36
CA THR A 158 14.67 26.48 -12.51
C THR A 158 15.18 25.82 -13.79
N ARG A 159 14.27 25.45 -14.69
CA ARG A 159 14.56 24.90 -16.00
C ARG A 159 14.30 26.00 -17.03
N THR A 160 15.32 26.41 -17.76
CA THR A 160 15.25 27.52 -18.72
C THR A 160 15.19 26.98 -20.15
N ASN A 161 14.12 27.32 -20.87
CA ASN A 161 13.87 26.90 -22.26
C ASN A 161 13.98 25.38 -22.46
N GLN A 162 13.25 24.62 -21.65
CA GLN A 162 13.26 23.16 -21.63
C GLN A 162 11.89 22.58 -22.05
N PRO A 163 11.84 21.32 -22.52
CA PRO A 163 10.57 20.63 -22.77
C PRO A 163 9.68 20.59 -21.51
N SER A 164 8.36 20.70 -21.72
CA SER A 164 7.33 20.61 -20.69
C SER A 164 6.00 20.14 -21.29
N ILE A 165 4.98 19.94 -20.45
CA ILE A 165 3.60 19.68 -20.89
C ILE A 165 2.97 20.84 -21.70
N GLN A 166 3.61 22.02 -21.74
CA GLN A 166 3.19 23.18 -22.53
C GLN A 166 4.19 23.50 -23.68
N GLY A 167 5.02 22.53 -24.08
CA GLY A 167 6.09 22.72 -25.06
C GLY A 167 7.36 23.31 -24.42
N THR A 168 8.19 23.99 -25.20
CA THR A 168 9.42 24.60 -24.69
C THR A 168 9.09 25.81 -23.82
N ALA A 169 9.41 25.74 -22.53
CA ALA A 169 9.08 26.76 -21.54
C ALA A 169 10.22 27.00 -20.54
N THR A 170 10.08 28.07 -19.74
CA THR A 170 10.90 28.28 -18.53
C THR A 170 10.01 28.10 -17.31
N PHE A 171 10.37 27.17 -16.42
CA PHE A 171 9.53 26.75 -15.29
C PHE A 171 10.36 26.40 -14.05
N LYS A 172 9.69 26.31 -12.90
CA LYS A 172 10.31 25.85 -11.64
C LYS A 172 10.15 24.34 -11.51
N GLN A 173 11.10 23.70 -10.83
CA GLN A 173 10.91 22.34 -10.34
C GLN A 173 10.95 22.33 -8.80
N PHE A 174 10.02 21.60 -8.19
CA PHE A 174 9.95 21.42 -6.74
C PHE A 174 10.32 19.99 -6.37
N TRP A 175 11.17 19.84 -5.36
CA TRP A 175 11.71 18.54 -4.97
C TRP A 175 11.50 18.29 -3.48
N SER A 176 11.11 17.07 -3.14
CA SER A 176 11.38 16.44 -1.85
C SER A 176 12.22 15.20 -2.09
N VAL A 177 13.47 15.18 -1.65
CA VAL A 177 14.40 14.06 -1.88
C VAL A 177 14.69 13.37 -0.56
N ARG A 178 14.39 12.08 -0.45
CA ARG A 178 14.57 11.32 0.80
C ARG A 178 16.05 11.34 1.21
N GLN A 179 16.35 11.43 2.51
CA GLN A 179 17.73 11.44 2.99
C GLN A 179 18.40 10.06 2.89
N SER A 180 17.61 8.98 2.97
CA SER A 180 18.04 7.62 2.69
C SER A 180 17.13 6.96 1.65
N LYS A 181 17.71 6.11 0.80
CA LYS A 181 17.00 5.39 -0.27
C LYS A 181 15.91 4.46 0.29
N ARG A 182 14.75 4.38 -0.37
CA ARG A 182 13.67 3.42 -0.11
C ARG A 182 13.04 2.96 -1.42
N THR A 183 12.70 1.68 -1.53
CA THR A 183 11.85 1.16 -2.62
C THR A 183 10.61 0.52 -2.01
N GLY A 184 9.46 1.16 -2.17
CA GLY A 184 8.17 0.71 -1.65
C GLY A 184 7.78 1.35 -0.32
N GLY A 185 6.47 1.49 -0.10
CA GLY A 185 5.88 2.20 1.04
C GLY A 185 4.78 3.16 0.59
N THR A 186 4.42 4.10 1.45
CA THR A 186 3.46 5.17 1.15
C THR A 186 4.18 6.50 0.93
N ILE A 187 3.67 7.32 0.01
CA ILE A 187 4.01 8.72 -0.18
C ILE A 187 2.73 9.53 0.08
N THR A 188 2.67 10.24 1.21
CA THR A 188 1.53 11.09 1.58
C THR A 188 1.70 12.46 0.95
N THR A 189 1.32 12.61 -0.33
CA THR A 189 1.64 13.79 -1.15
C THR A 189 1.22 15.13 -0.54
N GLY A 190 0.10 15.18 0.19
CA GLY A 190 -0.37 16.37 0.90
C GLY A 190 0.69 16.94 1.86
N ASN A 191 1.43 16.10 2.59
CA ASN A 191 2.47 16.53 3.52
C ASN A 191 3.61 17.27 2.80
N HIS A 192 3.99 16.79 1.61
CA HIS A 192 5.02 17.40 0.79
C HIS A 192 4.52 18.72 0.18
N PHE A 193 3.29 18.74 -0.33
CA PHE A 193 2.70 19.93 -0.94
C PHE A 193 2.51 21.06 0.10
N ASP A 194 2.12 20.74 1.33
CA ASP A 194 2.03 21.71 2.43
C ASP A 194 3.40 22.21 2.86
N ALA A 195 4.40 21.31 2.94
CA ALA A 195 5.76 21.70 3.24
C ALA A 195 6.33 22.64 2.18
N TRP A 196 6.09 22.38 0.89
CA TRP A 196 6.47 23.27 -0.20
C TRP A 196 5.78 24.63 -0.10
N ALA A 197 4.45 24.66 0.09
CA ALA A 197 3.69 25.90 0.29
C ALA A 197 4.22 26.73 1.48
N SER A 198 4.60 26.07 2.59
CA SER A 198 5.21 26.73 3.76
C SER A 198 6.56 27.41 3.48
N LYS A 199 7.21 27.08 2.34
CA LYS A 199 8.46 27.69 1.86
C LYS A 199 8.25 28.63 0.65
N GLY A 200 6.99 29.00 0.38
CA GLY A 200 6.61 29.84 -0.78
C GLY A 200 6.62 29.10 -2.12
N MET A 201 6.77 27.77 -2.12
CA MET A 201 6.78 26.93 -3.31
C MET A 201 5.34 26.47 -3.62
N ASN A 202 4.54 27.39 -4.15
CA ASN A 202 3.12 27.16 -4.40
C ASN A 202 2.89 26.38 -5.70
N LEU A 203 2.12 25.29 -5.61
CA LEU A 203 1.65 24.51 -6.75
C LEU A 203 0.45 25.19 -7.43
N GLY A 204 0.30 24.96 -8.74
CA GLY A 204 -0.84 25.41 -9.54
C GLY A 204 -1.95 24.36 -9.65
N ASN A 205 -2.76 24.49 -10.71
CA ASN A 205 -3.77 23.49 -11.08
C ASN A 205 -3.10 22.19 -11.55
N HIS A 206 -3.43 21.06 -10.95
CA HIS A 206 -2.81 19.78 -11.28
C HIS A 206 -3.09 19.31 -12.72
N ASP A 207 -2.03 18.95 -13.43
CA ASP A 207 -2.06 18.08 -14.61
C ASP A 207 -1.80 16.63 -14.14
N TYR A 208 -1.14 15.76 -14.91
CA TYR A 208 -0.94 14.36 -14.47
C TYR A 208 -0.03 14.21 -13.25
N GLN A 209 -0.21 13.09 -12.55
CA GLN A 209 0.62 12.65 -11.43
C GLN A 209 0.82 11.14 -11.52
N ILE A 210 2.08 10.71 -11.61
CA ILE A 210 2.49 9.32 -11.76
C ILE A 210 3.54 8.93 -10.72
N LEU A 211 3.65 7.65 -10.41
CA LEU A 211 4.88 7.12 -9.82
C LEU A 211 5.79 6.69 -10.98
N ALA A 212 6.89 7.42 -11.15
CA ALA A 212 7.77 7.33 -12.30
C ALA A 212 9.10 6.65 -11.98
N THR A 213 9.63 6.00 -13.01
CA THR A 213 11.04 5.70 -13.18
C THR A 213 11.59 6.75 -14.16
N GLU A 214 12.63 7.46 -13.75
CA GLU A 214 13.41 8.36 -14.62
C GLU A 214 14.82 7.79 -14.79
N GLY A 215 15.42 7.93 -15.98
CA GLY A 215 16.79 7.51 -16.25
C GLY A 215 17.50 8.50 -17.18
N TYR A 216 18.71 8.91 -16.79
CA TYR A 216 19.53 9.87 -17.51
C TYR A 216 20.94 9.32 -17.75
N GLN A 217 21.35 9.20 -19.02
CA GLN A 217 22.68 8.75 -19.45
C GLN A 217 23.08 7.42 -18.78
N SER A 218 22.17 6.45 -18.79
CA SER A 218 22.26 5.24 -17.97
C SER A 218 21.62 4.00 -18.61
N SER A 219 21.73 2.88 -17.90
CA SER A 219 21.07 1.60 -18.19
C SER A 219 20.37 1.09 -16.91
N GLY A 220 19.45 0.13 -17.02
CA GLY A 220 18.83 -0.47 -15.84
C GLY A 220 17.45 -1.06 -16.08
N SER A 221 16.79 -1.45 -14.99
CA SER A 221 15.40 -1.91 -15.02
C SER A 221 14.62 -1.51 -13.77
N SER A 222 13.29 -1.44 -13.91
CA SER A 222 12.37 -1.31 -12.79
C SER A 222 11.13 -2.18 -12.99
N ASN A 223 10.47 -2.58 -11.92
CA ASN A 223 9.14 -3.20 -11.96
C ASN A 223 8.36 -2.69 -10.75
N ILE A 224 7.43 -1.78 -10.99
CA ILE A 224 6.79 -0.93 -9.98
C ILE A 224 5.28 -1.13 -10.03
N THR A 225 4.68 -1.40 -8.87
CA THR A 225 3.24 -1.53 -8.70
C THR A 225 2.71 -0.42 -7.82
N ILE A 226 1.74 0.32 -8.33
CA ILE A 226 1.02 1.37 -7.61
C ILE A 226 -0.26 0.76 -7.04
N GLY A 227 -0.39 0.82 -5.72
CA GLY A 227 -1.66 0.57 -5.02
C GLY A 227 -2.59 1.76 -5.20
N GLY A 228 -3.83 1.51 -5.62
CA GLY A 228 -4.79 2.55 -5.95
C GLY A 228 -5.00 3.54 -4.82
N SER A 229 -4.74 4.81 -5.11
CA SER A 229 -5.00 5.90 -4.18
C SER A 229 -6.46 6.02 -3.82
N THR A 230 -6.69 6.40 -2.57
CA THR A 230 -7.96 6.92 -2.10
C THR A 230 -8.34 8.23 -2.81
N SER A 231 -9.63 8.32 -3.15
CA SER A 231 -10.45 9.51 -3.47
C SER A 231 -10.15 10.36 -4.73
N GLY A 232 -11.22 10.98 -5.26
CA GLY A 232 -11.15 11.88 -6.42
C GLY A 232 -12.47 12.36 -7.02
N GLY A 233 -13.57 12.46 -6.27
CA GLY A 233 -14.77 13.19 -6.73
C GLY A 233 -14.46 14.69 -6.79
N GLY A 234 -14.73 15.34 -7.92
CA GLY A 234 -14.22 16.68 -8.21
C GLY A 234 -14.70 17.78 -7.26
N SER A 235 -13.79 18.65 -6.84
CA SER A 235 -14.10 19.93 -6.22
C SER A 235 -13.97 21.02 -7.29
N THR A 236 -15.10 21.53 -7.78
CA THR A 236 -15.13 22.72 -8.64
C THR A 236 -14.83 23.96 -7.82
N GLY A 237 -13.93 24.81 -8.32
CA GLY A 237 -13.50 26.02 -7.62
C GLY A 237 -14.63 27.02 -7.44
N GLY A 238 -14.67 27.68 -6.28
CA GLY A 238 -15.60 28.78 -6.02
C GLY A 238 -15.20 30.04 -6.78
N GLY A 239 -16.10 30.52 -7.65
CA GLY A 239 -16.08 31.90 -8.15
C GLY A 239 -16.99 32.77 -7.27
N SER A 240 -16.46 33.87 -6.72
CA SER A 240 -17.23 34.83 -5.92
C SER A 240 -17.52 36.08 -6.75
N THR A 241 -18.79 36.30 -7.10
CA THR A 241 -19.30 37.58 -7.64
C THR A 241 -20.82 37.72 -7.40
N GLY A 242 -21.26 38.95 -7.12
CA GLY A 242 -22.64 39.40 -7.38
C GLY A 242 -23.65 39.17 -6.25
N GLY A 243 -24.23 40.27 -5.75
CA GLY A 243 -25.33 40.22 -4.78
C GLY A 243 -26.72 40.25 -5.42
N GLY A 244 -27.74 39.98 -4.61
CA GLY A 244 -29.16 40.10 -4.98
C GLY A 244 -30.05 39.91 -3.75
N SER A 245 -30.79 40.95 -3.38
CA SER A 245 -31.75 40.92 -2.27
C SER A 245 -33.18 40.64 -2.79
N THR A 246 -34.16 40.58 -1.88
CA THR A 246 -35.56 40.12 -2.05
C THR A 246 -35.69 38.59 -2.18
N GLY A 247 -36.75 37.94 -1.70
CA GLY A 247 -37.92 38.38 -0.94
C GLY A 247 -38.74 37.14 -0.54
N GLY A 248 -39.46 37.18 0.60
CA GLY A 248 -40.10 35.98 1.17
C GLY A 248 -41.39 35.53 0.48
N GLY A 249 -41.78 34.27 0.72
CA GLY A 249 -43.08 33.72 0.31
C GLY A 249 -43.24 32.25 0.69
N SER A 250 -44.19 31.94 1.58
CA SER A 250 -44.52 30.57 2.00
C SER A 250 -46.02 30.34 1.88
N THR A 251 -46.42 29.37 1.06
CA THR A 251 -47.71 28.64 1.10
C THR A 251 -47.57 27.34 0.28
N GLY A 252 -48.10 26.21 0.79
CA GLY A 252 -48.21 24.96 0.02
C GLY A 252 -49.36 25.00 -1.00
N GLY A 253 -49.75 23.90 -1.66
CA GLY A 253 -49.27 22.51 -1.66
C GLY A 253 -50.27 21.66 -2.46
N GLY A 254 -49.82 20.65 -3.22
CA GLY A 254 -50.73 19.90 -4.13
C GLY A 254 -50.07 18.70 -4.81
N ASN A 255 -50.45 17.51 -4.36
CA ASN A 255 -49.88 16.19 -4.67
C ASN A 255 -50.21 15.68 -6.10
N THR A 256 -49.30 14.95 -6.77
CA THR A 256 -49.44 13.50 -7.11
C THR A 256 -48.30 13.01 -8.03
N GLY A 257 -47.67 11.86 -7.70
CA GLY A 257 -46.95 11.07 -8.73
C GLY A 257 -45.63 10.37 -8.36
N GLY A 258 -45.64 9.38 -7.45
CA GLY A 258 -44.69 8.26 -7.48
C GLY A 258 -43.38 8.37 -6.67
N GLY A 259 -43.13 7.38 -5.80
CA GLY A 259 -41.84 7.21 -5.11
C GLY A 259 -41.96 6.93 -3.61
N SER A 260 -42.44 5.75 -3.22
CA SER A 260 -42.51 5.33 -1.81
C SER A 260 -41.14 4.89 -1.29
N GLY A 261 -40.64 5.56 -0.23
CA GLY A 261 -39.65 5.10 0.78
C GLY A 261 -38.36 4.39 0.31
N THR A 262 -37.15 4.80 0.71
CA THR A 262 -36.74 5.53 1.92
C THR A 262 -35.41 6.28 1.70
N VAL A 263 -35.19 7.36 2.47
CA VAL A 263 -33.85 7.95 2.71
C VAL A 263 -33.41 7.45 4.08
N PRO A 264 -32.26 6.73 4.22
CA PRO A 264 -30.99 7.40 4.57
C PRO A 264 -29.70 6.58 4.21
N PRO A 265 -28.50 7.02 4.63
CA PRO A 265 -27.88 8.34 4.50
C PRO A 265 -26.61 8.27 3.61
N SER A 266 -25.94 9.40 3.38
CA SER A 266 -24.60 9.43 2.73
C SER A 266 -23.46 8.97 3.66
N SER A 267 -23.65 7.83 4.34
CA SER A 267 -22.68 7.20 5.25
C SER A 267 -22.19 5.87 4.67
N GLY A 268 -21.59 5.90 3.49
CA GLY A 268 -20.92 4.73 2.92
C GLY A 268 -19.55 4.53 3.57
N CYS A 269 -19.16 3.28 3.83
CA CYS A 269 -17.75 2.93 3.95
C CYS A 269 -17.29 2.15 2.73
N THR A 270 -16.02 2.27 2.38
CA THR A 270 -15.35 1.47 1.35
C THR A 270 -14.23 0.67 1.98
N VAL A 271 -13.96 -0.51 1.43
CA VAL A 271 -12.87 -1.38 1.87
C VAL A 271 -11.99 -1.75 0.69
N SER A 272 -10.68 -1.55 0.81
CA SER A 272 -9.70 -2.11 -0.13
C SER A 272 -9.18 -3.44 0.41
N VAL A 273 -8.83 -4.36 -0.50
CA VAL A 273 -8.28 -5.68 -0.17
C VAL A 273 -6.94 -5.85 -0.86
N THR A 274 -5.90 -6.23 -0.13
CA THR A 274 -4.56 -6.45 -0.68
C THR A 274 -3.95 -7.74 -0.13
N LYS A 275 -3.11 -8.40 -0.93
CA LYS A 275 -2.35 -9.58 -0.48
C LYS A 275 -1.13 -9.13 0.31
N GLY A 276 -0.93 -9.72 1.48
CA GLY A 276 0.32 -9.64 2.24
C GLY A 276 1.20 -10.85 1.95
N ASP A 277 2.03 -11.21 2.94
CA ASP A 277 2.95 -12.36 2.87
C ASP A 277 2.25 -13.65 2.44
N GLU A 278 2.94 -14.45 1.63
CA GLU A 278 2.43 -15.70 1.08
C GLU A 278 3.40 -16.85 1.34
N TRP A 279 2.85 -17.97 1.81
CA TRP A 279 3.54 -19.23 2.02
C TRP A 279 2.94 -20.32 1.14
N SER A 280 3.45 -21.55 1.20
CA SER A 280 2.92 -22.68 0.43
C SER A 280 1.46 -22.98 0.76
N ASP A 281 1.06 -22.87 2.03
CA ASP A 281 -0.25 -23.27 2.55
C ASP A 281 -1.24 -22.09 2.76
N ARG A 282 -0.75 -20.85 2.90
CA ARG A 282 -1.55 -19.70 3.34
C ARG A 282 -1.06 -18.37 2.75
N PHE A 283 -1.85 -17.31 2.93
CA PHE A 283 -1.43 -15.94 2.66
C PHE A 283 -2.13 -14.94 3.59
N ASN A 284 -1.46 -13.83 3.87
CA ASN A 284 -2.05 -12.69 4.57
C ASN A 284 -2.92 -11.85 3.61
N VAL A 285 -3.97 -11.24 4.15
CA VAL A 285 -4.84 -10.32 3.43
C VAL A 285 -5.07 -9.10 4.31
N ASN A 286 -4.70 -7.92 3.81
CA ASN A 286 -4.90 -6.65 4.51
C ASN A 286 -6.14 -5.95 3.94
N PHE A 287 -6.97 -5.44 4.84
CA PHE A 287 -8.16 -4.67 4.56
C PHE A 287 -7.99 -3.26 5.11
N ALA A 288 -8.22 -2.23 4.29
CA ALA A 288 -8.22 -0.84 4.74
C ALA A 288 -9.61 -0.24 4.54
N VAL A 289 -10.23 0.22 5.63
CA VAL A 289 -11.60 0.77 5.61
C VAL A 289 -11.57 2.30 5.65
N SER A 290 -12.39 2.93 4.81
CA SER A 290 -12.53 4.40 4.76
C SER A 290 -13.99 4.81 4.64
N GLY A 291 -14.30 6.09 4.89
CA GLY A 291 -15.68 6.61 4.90
C GLY A 291 -16.44 6.44 6.22
N SER A 292 -16.03 5.52 7.10
CA SER A 292 -16.54 5.43 8.49
C SER A 292 -15.47 4.86 9.43
N SER A 293 -15.51 5.25 10.71
CA SER A 293 -14.82 4.58 11.82
C SER A 293 -15.68 3.52 12.52
N ASN A 294 -16.99 3.53 12.28
CA ASN A 294 -17.93 2.49 12.69
C ASN A 294 -18.42 1.73 11.45
N TRP A 295 -17.74 0.63 11.14
CA TRP A 295 -17.92 -0.13 9.91
C TRP A 295 -18.22 -1.60 10.17
N THR A 296 -18.76 -2.27 9.16
CA THR A 296 -18.93 -3.72 9.12
C THR A 296 -18.50 -4.17 7.73
N VAL A 297 -17.43 -4.97 7.66
CA VAL A 297 -16.91 -5.52 6.40
C VAL A 297 -17.32 -6.99 6.29
N ASN A 298 -18.03 -7.33 5.23
CA ASN A 298 -18.33 -8.71 4.88
C ASN A 298 -17.28 -9.22 3.89
N ILE A 299 -16.62 -10.31 4.24
CA ILE A 299 -15.49 -10.92 3.51
C ILE A 299 -15.97 -12.25 2.92
N GLY A 300 -15.83 -12.42 1.61
CA GLY A 300 -16.15 -13.66 0.89
C GLY A 300 -14.89 -14.46 0.56
N LEU A 301 -14.71 -15.60 1.22
CA LEU A 301 -13.63 -16.56 0.98
C LEU A 301 -13.90 -17.39 -0.29
N ASN A 302 -12.86 -17.72 -1.05
CA ASN A 302 -12.98 -18.44 -2.32
C ASN A 302 -12.85 -19.96 -2.14
N GLY A 303 -13.77 -20.74 -2.70
CA GLY A 303 -13.70 -22.20 -2.68
C GLY A 303 -13.70 -22.75 -1.25
N SER A 304 -12.69 -23.53 -0.88
CA SER A 304 -12.55 -24.13 0.46
C SER A 304 -11.65 -23.32 1.40
N GLN A 305 -11.30 -22.07 1.06
CA GLN A 305 -10.47 -21.20 1.90
C GLN A 305 -11.03 -21.05 3.32
N SER A 306 -10.14 -21.02 4.32
CA SER A 306 -10.50 -20.80 5.72
C SER A 306 -9.60 -19.75 6.37
N VAL A 307 -10.18 -18.90 7.22
CA VAL A 307 -9.40 -17.95 8.02
C VAL A 307 -8.70 -18.67 9.16
N GLN A 308 -7.39 -18.50 9.25
CA GLN A 308 -6.54 -18.98 10.33
C GLN A 308 -6.45 -17.98 11.49
N ASN A 309 -6.34 -16.68 11.19
CA ASN A 309 -6.10 -15.61 12.17
C ASN A 309 -6.68 -14.28 11.68
N SER A 310 -6.89 -13.32 12.58
CA SER A 310 -7.19 -11.93 12.23
C SER A 310 -6.48 -10.92 13.16
N TRP A 311 -6.36 -9.66 12.74
CA TRP A 311 -5.79 -8.58 13.55
C TRP A 311 -6.48 -7.25 13.27
N ASN A 312 -6.54 -6.37 14.28
CA ASN A 312 -7.20 -5.05 14.29
C ASN A 312 -8.69 -5.06 13.89
N THR A 313 -9.36 -6.21 13.98
CA THR A 313 -10.80 -6.38 13.76
C THR A 313 -11.36 -7.37 14.78
N THR A 314 -12.64 -7.22 15.11
CA THR A 314 -13.45 -8.31 15.67
C THR A 314 -14.02 -9.10 14.50
N LEU A 315 -13.61 -10.36 14.32
CA LEU A 315 -14.08 -11.22 13.24
C LEU A 315 -15.17 -12.18 13.75
N SER A 316 -16.19 -12.44 12.91
CA SER A 316 -17.31 -13.33 13.23
C SER A 316 -17.83 -14.06 11.97
N GLY A 317 -18.70 -15.05 12.14
CA GLY A 317 -19.29 -15.85 11.05
C GLY A 317 -18.58 -17.18 10.76
N SER A 318 -19.15 -17.98 9.87
CA SER A 318 -18.74 -19.36 9.54
C SER A 318 -18.88 -19.66 8.04
N GLY A 319 -18.44 -20.85 7.60
CA GLY A 319 -18.46 -21.22 6.18
C GLY A 319 -17.53 -20.34 5.33
N ASN A 320 -18.03 -19.85 4.19
CA ASN A 320 -17.26 -19.02 3.25
C ASN A 320 -17.39 -17.51 3.50
N THR A 321 -18.19 -17.07 4.47
CA THR A 321 -18.39 -15.65 4.77
C THR A 321 -17.83 -15.30 6.14
N ARG A 322 -17.15 -14.16 6.27
CA ARG A 322 -16.77 -13.58 7.57
C ARG A 322 -17.25 -12.14 7.67
N THR A 323 -17.55 -11.70 8.88
CA THR A 323 -17.95 -10.32 9.17
C THR A 323 -16.96 -9.72 10.15
N ALA A 324 -16.27 -8.68 9.70
CA ALA A 324 -15.26 -7.91 10.42
C ALA A 324 -15.86 -6.58 10.92
N LYS A 325 -15.52 -6.17 12.14
CA LYS A 325 -15.95 -4.92 12.78
C LYS A 325 -14.75 -4.24 13.48
N PRO A 326 -14.72 -2.91 13.61
CA PRO A 326 -13.59 -2.20 14.21
C PRO A 326 -13.38 -2.61 15.67
N SER A 327 -12.16 -3.00 16.00
CA SER A 327 -11.76 -3.38 17.38
C SER A 327 -11.16 -2.20 18.17
N GLY A 328 -11.42 -0.95 17.75
CA GLY A 328 -10.75 0.25 18.27
C GLY A 328 -9.31 0.46 17.78
N ALA A 329 -8.72 -0.49 17.04
CA ALA A 329 -7.35 -0.45 16.53
C ALA A 329 -7.20 0.34 15.21
N GLY A 330 -8.07 1.32 14.96
CA GLY A 330 -8.21 2.02 13.69
C GLY A 330 -9.00 1.22 12.65
N ASN A 331 -8.86 1.63 11.38
CA ASN A 331 -9.63 1.09 10.26
C ASN A 331 -8.85 0.12 9.36
N ASN A 332 -7.60 -0.18 9.69
CA ASN A 332 -6.74 -1.09 8.92
C ASN A 332 -6.60 -2.40 9.67
N PHE A 333 -7.13 -3.47 9.09
CA PHE A 333 -7.18 -4.79 9.68
C PHE A 333 -6.66 -5.85 8.70
N GLY A 334 -6.55 -7.09 9.15
CA GLY A 334 -6.19 -8.18 8.25
C GLY A 334 -6.61 -9.55 8.75
N ILE A 335 -6.52 -10.52 7.85
CA ILE A 335 -6.74 -11.94 8.14
C ILE A 335 -5.64 -12.78 7.46
N THR A 336 -5.29 -13.91 8.05
CA THR A 336 -4.48 -14.95 7.39
C THR A 336 -5.43 -16.00 6.83
N VAL A 337 -5.35 -16.29 5.54
CA VAL A 337 -6.20 -17.24 4.82
C VAL A 337 -5.40 -18.49 4.46
N LEU A 338 -5.86 -19.67 4.89
CA LEU A 338 -5.39 -20.95 4.36
C LEU A 338 -5.95 -21.14 2.95
N LYS A 339 -5.07 -21.49 2.01
CA LYS A 339 -5.40 -21.58 0.58
C LYS A 339 -6.44 -22.65 0.28
N ASN A 340 -6.27 -23.84 0.85
CA ASN A 340 -7.14 -25.00 0.67
C ASN A 340 -7.56 -25.23 -0.81
N GLY A 341 -6.59 -25.10 -1.74
CA GLY A 341 -6.80 -25.21 -3.19
C GLY A 341 -7.02 -23.89 -3.94
N SER A 342 -7.11 -22.74 -3.27
CA SER A 342 -7.28 -21.43 -3.91
C SER A 342 -6.32 -20.37 -3.34
N SER A 343 -5.54 -19.73 -4.23
CA SER A 343 -4.67 -18.58 -3.90
C SER A 343 -5.32 -17.22 -4.20
N THR A 344 -6.60 -17.21 -4.59
CA THR A 344 -7.37 -16.00 -4.96
C THR A 344 -7.70 -15.17 -3.71
N LEU A 345 -7.53 -13.85 -3.80
CA LEU A 345 -7.89 -12.94 -2.71
C LEU A 345 -9.39 -13.03 -2.36
N PRO A 346 -9.78 -13.07 -1.07
CA PRO A 346 -11.16 -12.91 -0.66
C PRO A 346 -11.76 -11.61 -1.20
N THR A 347 -13.06 -11.64 -1.54
CA THR A 347 -13.81 -10.41 -1.82
C THR A 347 -14.17 -9.70 -0.52
N ALA A 348 -14.44 -8.39 -0.58
CA ALA A 348 -14.96 -7.66 0.56
C ALA A 348 -15.95 -6.58 0.16
N SER A 349 -16.96 -6.34 1.00
CA SER A 349 -17.89 -5.22 0.92
C SER A 349 -18.03 -4.57 2.29
N CYS A 350 -18.31 -3.26 2.35
CA CYS A 350 -18.36 -2.49 3.60
C CYS A 350 -19.70 -1.79 3.77
N THR A 351 -20.24 -1.80 4.99
CA THR A 351 -21.42 -1.03 5.40
C THR A 351 -21.08 -0.24 6.67
N ALA A 352 -21.40 1.07 6.70
CA ALA A 352 -21.22 1.85 7.92
C ALA A 352 -22.41 1.64 8.85
N SER A 353 -22.16 1.56 10.16
CA SER A 353 -23.21 1.60 11.17
C SER A 353 -23.36 3.04 11.68
N GLY A 354 -24.56 3.60 11.56
CA GLY A 354 -24.82 5.03 11.76
C GLY A 354 -24.44 5.54 13.14
N GLY A 355 -23.75 6.68 13.16
CA GLY A 355 -23.43 7.44 14.37
C GLY A 355 -23.18 8.90 14.02
N THR A 356 -24.18 9.76 14.19
CA THR A 356 -24.09 11.20 13.96
C THR A 356 -23.29 11.88 15.07
N SER A 357 -22.04 12.26 14.80
CA SER A 357 -21.25 13.10 15.71
C SER A 357 -21.57 14.58 15.53
N GLY A 358 -22.71 15.01 16.08
CA GLY A 358 -23.00 16.44 16.25
C GLY A 358 -22.15 17.02 17.38
N GLY A 359 -21.17 17.85 17.05
CA GLY A 359 -20.36 18.56 18.05
C GLY A 359 -21.15 19.69 18.71
N GLY A 360 -21.58 19.49 19.95
CA GLY A 360 -22.20 20.54 20.77
C GLY A 360 -21.16 21.53 21.28
N ASN A 361 -21.30 22.80 20.91
CA ASN A 361 -20.41 23.89 21.33
C ASN A 361 -20.88 24.53 22.64
N THR A 362 -20.08 24.39 23.70
CA THR A 362 -20.05 25.28 24.88
C THR A 362 -18.60 25.29 25.39
N GLY A 363 -17.87 26.39 25.59
CA GLY A 363 -18.28 27.80 25.64
C GLY A 363 -18.11 28.35 27.05
N GLY A 364 -16.90 28.82 27.39
CA GLY A 364 -16.65 29.60 28.62
C GLY A 364 -15.24 29.46 29.23
N GLY A 365 -14.68 30.58 29.73
CA GLY A 365 -13.62 30.59 30.75
C GLY A 365 -12.21 30.96 30.30
N ASN A 366 -11.88 32.26 30.30
CA ASN A 366 -10.52 32.79 30.16
C ASN A 366 -9.84 32.97 31.53
N THR A 367 -8.54 32.63 31.67
CA THR A 367 -7.50 33.43 32.39
C THR A 367 -6.13 32.75 32.34
N GLY A 368 -5.08 33.46 31.89
CA GLY A 368 -3.65 33.34 32.27
C GLY A 368 -2.93 31.98 32.07
N GLY A 369 -1.66 31.90 31.69
CA GLY A 369 -0.62 32.93 31.51
C GLY A 369 0.74 32.35 31.97
N GLY A 370 1.82 32.63 31.22
CA GLY A 370 3.18 32.19 31.56
C GLY A 370 3.56 30.83 30.95
N GLY A 371 4.65 30.81 30.19
CA GLY A 371 5.23 29.58 29.65
C GLY A 371 6.29 28.99 30.57
N ASN A 372 6.67 27.74 30.36
CA ASN A 372 8.00 27.26 30.72
C ASN A 372 8.44 26.08 29.85
N THR A 373 9.74 26.06 29.52
CA THR A 373 10.44 24.85 29.10
C THR A 373 10.66 23.96 30.32
N GLY A 374 10.18 22.72 30.32
CA GLY A 374 10.41 21.79 31.43
C GLY A 374 9.98 20.36 31.10
N GLY A 375 10.86 19.40 31.35
CA GLY A 375 10.58 17.98 31.12
C GLY A 375 9.57 17.44 32.12
N GLY A 376 8.50 16.82 31.63
CA GLY A 376 7.59 16.03 32.45
C GLY A 376 8.18 14.64 32.72
N THR A 377 8.17 14.21 33.98
CA THR A 377 8.49 12.83 34.39
C THR A 377 7.40 11.89 33.87
N GLY A 378 7.56 11.42 32.64
CA GLY A 378 6.54 10.64 31.94
C GLY A 378 6.20 9.33 32.67
N SER A 379 4.95 9.19 33.07
CA SER A 379 4.35 7.90 33.37
C SER A 379 3.68 7.34 32.12
N CYS A 380 3.78 6.04 31.89
CA CYS A 380 2.96 5.36 30.90
C CYS A 380 2.16 4.25 31.56
N SER A 381 1.01 3.94 30.98
CA SER A 381 0.15 2.82 31.38
C SER A 381 -0.04 1.88 30.21
N VAL A 382 -0.30 0.61 30.50
CA VAL A 382 -0.59 -0.42 29.51
C VAL A 382 -1.85 -1.17 29.89
N SER A 383 -2.81 -1.28 28.97
CA SER A 383 -3.94 -2.20 29.10
C SER A 383 -3.63 -3.50 28.36
N VAL A 384 -4.02 -4.63 28.97
CA VAL A 384 -3.85 -5.96 28.38
C VAL A 384 -5.23 -6.54 28.09
N THR A 385 -5.43 -7.12 26.91
CA THR A 385 -6.71 -7.72 26.52
C THR A 385 -6.46 -9.03 25.79
N LYS A 386 -7.07 -10.11 26.28
CA LYS A 386 -7.08 -11.40 25.58
C LYS A 386 -7.96 -11.30 24.34
N ALA A 387 -7.46 -11.81 23.21
CA ALA A 387 -8.17 -11.87 21.94
C ALA A 387 -8.44 -13.34 21.57
N ASP A 388 -8.33 -13.68 20.29
CA ASP A 388 -8.59 -15.01 19.74
C ASP A 388 -7.88 -16.14 20.51
N GLU A 389 -8.56 -17.27 20.70
CA GLU A 389 -8.08 -18.42 21.46
C GLU A 389 -8.33 -19.73 20.69
N TRP A 390 -7.31 -20.59 20.64
CA TRP A 390 -7.34 -21.91 20.02
C TRP A 390 -7.00 -22.99 21.05
N GLY A 391 -6.95 -24.26 20.64
CA GLY A 391 -6.65 -25.37 21.57
C GLY A 391 -5.32 -25.23 22.30
N ASP A 392 -4.27 -24.77 21.61
CA ASP A 392 -2.88 -24.73 22.10
C ASP A 392 -2.35 -23.31 22.41
N ARG A 393 -3.00 -22.25 21.90
CA ARG A 393 -2.48 -20.87 21.94
C ARG A 393 -3.59 -19.83 22.05
N PHE A 394 -3.24 -18.58 22.31
CA PHE A 394 -4.13 -17.42 22.27
C PHE A 394 -3.39 -16.12 21.94
N ASN A 395 -4.11 -15.13 21.43
CA ASN A 395 -3.61 -13.78 21.16
C ASN A 395 -3.83 -12.85 22.36
N VAL A 396 -2.90 -11.90 22.55
CA VAL A 396 -2.96 -10.86 23.57
C VAL A 396 -2.60 -9.52 22.95
N ASN A 397 -3.49 -8.55 23.11
CA ASN A 397 -3.27 -7.17 22.70
C ASN A 397 -2.81 -6.32 23.90
N PHE A 398 -1.89 -5.41 23.65
CA PHE A 398 -1.36 -4.43 24.59
C PHE A 398 -1.53 -3.04 23.98
N ALA A 399 -2.15 -2.11 24.71
CA ALA A 399 -2.28 -0.72 24.29
C ALA A 399 -1.61 0.21 25.31
N VAL A 400 -0.68 1.04 24.85
CA VAL A 400 0.15 1.91 25.69
C VAL A 400 -0.29 3.37 25.59
N SER A 401 -0.45 4.04 26.74
CA SER A 401 -0.78 5.47 26.82
C SER A 401 0.19 6.23 27.73
N GLY A 402 0.23 7.56 27.59
CA GLY A 402 1.10 8.45 28.39
C GLY A 402 2.49 8.72 27.79
N SER A 403 3.00 7.86 26.91
CA SER A 403 4.25 8.10 26.17
C SER A 403 4.27 7.37 24.82
N SER A 404 5.04 7.90 23.86
CA SER A 404 5.43 7.20 22.62
C SER A 404 6.82 6.53 22.71
N ASN A 405 7.65 6.91 23.69
CA ASN A 405 8.84 6.15 24.09
C ASN A 405 8.53 5.36 25.36
N TRP A 406 8.32 4.06 25.22
CA TRP A 406 7.89 3.18 26.31
C TRP A 406 8.67 1.87 26.32
N THR A 407 8.87 1.33 27.51
CA THR A 407 9.26 -0.06 27.73
C THR A 407 8.12 -0.72 28.50
N VAL A 408 7.48 -1.73 27.91
CA VAL A 408 6.49 -2.56 28.59
C VAL A 408 7.15 -3.87 29.03
N THR A 409 7.07 -4.17 30.32
CA THR A 409 7.46 -5.45 30.89
C THR A 409 6.24 -6.34 30.99
N ILE A 410 6.28 -7.52 30.38
CA ILE A 410 5.18 -8.48 30.30
C ILE A 410 5.57 -9.72 31.10
N THR A 411 4.71 -10.16 32.00
CA THR A 411 4.91 -11.38 32.81
C THR A 411 3.92 -12.45 32.34
N LEU A 412 4.45 -13.47 31.68
CA LEU A 412 3.72 -14.65 31.21
C LEU A 412 3.29 -15.53 32.39
N ASN A 413 2.14 -16.20 32.27
CA ASN A 413 1.60 -17.05 33.32
C ASN A 413 2.09 -18.50 33.19
N GLY A 414 2.73 -19.03 34.23
CA GLY A 414 3.20 -20.41 34.28
C GLY A 414 4.15 -20.74 33.12
N SER A 415 3.86 -21.81 32.37
CA SER A 415 4.72 -22.30 31.29
C SER A 415 4.46 -21.62 29.93
N GLN A 416 3.67 -20.56 29.85
CA GLN A 416 3.36 -19.85 28.60
C GLN A 416 4.63 -19.41 27.85
N SER A 417 4.61 -19.51 26.52
CA SER A 417 5.74 -19.08 25.68
C SER A 417 5.27 -18.24 24.48
N VAL A 418 6.07 -17.24 24.11
CA VAL A 418 5.79 -16.39 22.94
C VAL A 418 6.02 -17.20 21.66
N GLN A 419 4.97 -17.32 20.84
CA GLN A 419 5.00 -17.91 19.52
C GLN A 419 5.31 -16.88 18.44
N ASN A 420 4.71 -15.69 18.55
CA ASN A 420 4.88 -14.58 17.61
C ASN A 420 4.58 -13.23 18.29
N SER A 421 4.98 -12.13 17.65
CA SER A 421 4.73 -10.76 18.09
C SER A 421 4.60 -9.79 16.93
N TRP A 422 3.80 -8.73 17.08
CA TRP A 422 3.64 -7.67 16.08
C TRP A 422 3.67 -6.28 16.73
N ASN A 423 4.01 -5.26 15.94
CA ASN A 423 4.04 -3.83 16.29
C ASN A 423 4.90 -3.42 17.52
N ALA A 424 5.74 -4.31 18.02
CA ALA A 424 6.76 -4.03 19.03
C ALA A 424 7.99 -4.89 18.81
N THR A 425 9.16 -4.40 19.22
CA THR A 425 10.37 -5.21 19.35
C THR A 425 10.30 -5.96 20.68
N ILE A 426 10.22 -7.29 20.63
CA ILE A 426 10.16 -8.15 21.83
C ILE A 426 11.53 -8.75 22.13
N SER A 427 11.89 -8.75 23.41
CA SER A 427 13.16 -9.29 23.92
C SER A 427 12.97 -9.96 25.30
N GLY A 428 13.98 -10.68 25.78
CA GLY A 428 13.96 -11.41 27.06
C GLY A 428 13.62 -12.90 26.95
N SER A 429 13.74 -13.62 28.07
CA SER A 429 13.63 -15.09 28.16
C SER A 429 12.85 -15.52 29.41
N GLY A 430 12.59 -16.83 29.58
CA GLY A 430 11.79 -17.35 30.69
C GLY A 430 10.34 -16.86 30.63
N ILE A 431 9.79 -16.40 31.75
CA ILE A 431 8.42 -15.85 31.86
C ILE A 431 8.33 -14.33 31.62
N THR A 432 9.45 -13.61 31.55
CA THR A 432 9.45 -12.14 31.40
C THR A 432 9.79 -11.73 29.98
N ARG A 433 9.02 -10.82 29.38
CA ARG A 433 9.32 -10.20 28.09
C ARG A 433 9.39 -8.69 28.23
N THR A 434 10.24 -8.08 27.43
CA THR A 434 10.38 -6.64 27.31
C THR A 434 9.98 -6.23 25.90
N ALA A 435 8.92 -5.44 25.79
CA ALA A 435 8.44 -4.86 24.55
C ALA A 435 8.86 -3.38 24.46
N LYS A 436 9.35 -2.96 23.28
CA LYS A 436 9.67 -1.57 22.94
C LYS A 436 9.02 -1.15 21.62
N PRO A 437 8.70 0.14 21.41
CA PRO A 437 8.15 0.63 20.16
C PRO A 437 9.13 0.40 19.01
N ASN A 438 8.62 -0.02 17.86
CA ASN A 438 9.39 -0.22 16.63
C ASN A 438 8.95 0.70 15.49
N GLY A 439 8.21 1.77 15.81
CA GLY A 439 7.62 2.70 14.84
C GLY A 439 6.15 2.40 14.46
N ALA A 440 5.62 1.23 14.82
CA ALA A 440 4.23 0.85 14.52
C ALA A 440 3.16 1.45 15.48
N GLY A 441 3.51 2.49 16.24
CA GLY A 441 2.65 3.13 17.23
C GLY A 441 2.68 2.46 18.62
N ASN A 442 1.63 2.69 19.40
CA ASN A 442 1.55 2.30 20.82
C ASN A 442 0.73 1.03 21.09
N ASN A 443 0.19 0.39 20.04
CA ASN A 443 -0.65 -0.80 20.15
C ASN A 443 0.06 -1.99 19.52
N PHE A 444 0.32 -3.02 20.32
CA PHE A 444 1.08 -4.20 19.92
C PHE A 444 0.46 -5.49 20.44
N GLY A 445 0.98 -6.64 20.03
CA GLY A 445 0.45 -7.90 20.53
C GLY A 445 1.40 -9.09 20.44
N LEU A 446 1.01 -10.15 21.13
CA LEU A 446 1.70 -11.43 21.21
C LEU A 446 0.73 -12.58 20.90
N THR A 447 1.20 -13.60 20.20
CA THR A 447 0.59 -14.92 20.24
C THR A 447 1.35 -15.76 21.28
N LEU A 448 0.63 -16.32 22.26
CA LEU A 448 1.19 -17.12 23.34
C LEU A 448 0.71 -18.56 23.24
N TYR A 449 1.62 -19.53 23.29
CA TYR A 449 1.24 -20.91 23.61
C TYR A 449 0.77 -20.98 25.06
N LYS A 450 -0.34 -21.69 25.29
CA LYS A 450 -0.97 -21.84 26.62
C LYS A 450 -0.09 -22.61 27.58
N ASN A 451 0.43 -23.75 27.14
CA ASN A 451 1.21 -24.70 27.93
C ASN A 451 0.55 -24.98 29.30
N GLY A 452 -0.77 -25.21 29.29
CA GLY A 452 -1.59 -25.44 30.49
C GLY A 452 -2.25 -24.20 31.10
N ASN A 453 -1.94 -22.97 30.63
CA ASN A 453 -2.51 -21.74 31.18
C ASN A 453 -3.13 -20.85 30.09
N SER A 454 -4.43 -20.56 30.21
CA SER A 454 -5.21 -19.71 29.30
C SER A 454 -5.36 -18.25 29.76
N ASN A 455 -4.79 -17.84 30.89
CA ASN A 455 -4.96 -16.48 31.40
C ASN A 455 -4.05 -15.49 30.66
N ALA A 456 -4.54 -14.29 30.40
CA ALA A 456 -3.73 -13.22 29.82
C ALA A 456 -2.57 -12.85 30.76
N PRO A 457 -1.36 -12.57 30.23
CA PRO A 457 -0.22 -12.13 31.02
C PRO A 457 -0.50 -10.79 31.69
N SER A 458 0.19 -10.49 32.79
CA SER A 458 0.21 -9.14 33.32
C SER A 458 1.25 -8.29 32.59
N ALA A 459 1.09 -6.97 32.63
CA ALA A 459 2.07 -6.05 32.08
C ALA A 459 2.18 -4.76 32.90
N THR A 460 3.38 -4.19 32.94
CA THR A 460 3.67 -2.87 33.50
C THR A 460 4.39 -2.03 32.46
N CYS A 461 4.23 -0.71 32.53
CA CYS A 461 4.85 0.23 31.59
C CYS A 461 5.76 1.20 32.34
N ARG A 462 6.91 1.51 31.74
CA ARG A 462 7.76 2.65 32.12
C ARG A 462 8.19 3.43 30.87
N VAL A 463 8.42 4.71 31.01
CA VAL A 463 9.04 5.52 29.94
C VAL A 463 10.53 5.20 29.86
N GLY A 464 11.07 5.02 28.65
CA GLY A 464 12.50 4.70 28.42
C GLY A 464 12.79 3.75 27.26
#